data_AF-A0A7S2A1M6-F1
#
_entry.id   AF-A0A7S2A1M6-F1
#
_cell.length_a   1.000
_cell.length_b   1.000
_cell.length_c   1.000
_cell.angle_alpha   90.00
_cell.angle_beta   90.00
_cell.angle_gamma   90.00
#
_symmetry.space_group_name_H-M   'P 1'
#
loop_
_entity.id
_entity.type
_entity.pdbx_description
1 polymer ?
#
loop_
_entity_poly.entity_id
_entity_poly.type
_entity_poly.pdbx_seq_one_letter_code
_entity_poly.pdbx_strand_id
1 'polypeptide(L)'
;RDSEGPDAGKKSPGGSGGKIVPPPADDPMIAASLPSGSAYYLLDDFNHHHQHAVLAPENGGGGGGGSGGKGGGGGVRFSSTHRLLRYGHNVSHILERAKSAISSFHKRGPKVWRSEQLLLTELESEWIRQFYVQGQDHRDKLWGCWEGPVTELLERWGRLEGRTGHVMDVLRWAA
;
A
#
# COMPACT_ATOMS: atom_id res chain seq x y z
N ARG A 1 -1.97 12.55 -9.74
CA ARG A 1 -0.49 12.60 -9.76
C ARG A 1 0.01 11.38 -9.01
N ASP A 2 0.64 10.46 -9.74
CA ASP A 2 0.76 9.05 -9.38
C ASP A 2 2.02 8.79 -8.57
N SER A 3 1.92 8.55 -7.27
CA SER A 3 2.96 8.28 -6.26
C SER A 3 3.89 7.06 -6.51
N GLU A 4 3.85 6.45 -7.68
CA GLU A 4 4.74 5.36 -8.04
C GLU A 4 5.94 5.93 -8.82
N GLY A 5 7.07 5.24 -8.75
CA GLY A 5 8.35 5.68 -9.34
C GLY A 5 8.27 5.91 -10.86
N PRO A 6 9.42 6.14 -11.53
CA PRO A 6 9.46 6.71 -12.89
C PRO A 6 8.71 5.93 -14.00
N ASP A 7 8.14 4.75 -13.73
CA ASP A 7 7.41 3.91 -14.69
C ASP A 7 5.94 3.61 -14.32
N ALA A 8 5.37 4.24 -13.30
CA ALA A 8 3.98 4.05 -12.86
C ALA A 8 2.90 4.11 -13.96
N GLY A 9 3.14 4.91 -15.01
CA GLY A 9 2.17 5.20 -16.07
C GLY A 9 2.33 4.37 -17.34
N LYS A 10 3.40 3.56 -17.48
CA LYS A 10 3.66 2.79 -18.70
C LYS A 10 3.08 1.39 -18.54
N LYS A 11 1.94 1.13 -19.19
CA LYS A 11 1.44 -0.24 -19.41
C LYS A 11 2.53 -1.04 -20.14
N SER A 12 3.33 -1.82 -19.43
CA SER A 12 4.17 -2.84 -20.04
C SER A 12 3.26 -3.99 -20.50
N PRO A 13 3.23 -4.33 -21.80
CA PRO A 13 2.63 -5.58 -22.23
C PRO A 13 3.59 -6.71 -21.86
N GLY A 14 3.18 -7.56 -20.92
CA GLY A 14 3.88 -8.80 -20.61
C GLY A 14 4.84 -8.69 -19.42
N GLY A 15 4.67 -9.63 -18.49
CA GLY A 15 5.53 -9.79 -17.33
C GLY A 15 6.96 -10.13 -17.75
N SER A 16 7.86 -9.19 -17.54
CA SER A 16 9.27 -9.44 -17.34
C SER A 16 9.70 -8.49 -16.22
N GLY A 17 10.26 -9.03 -15.13
CA GLY A 17 10.75 -8.25 -14.00
C GLY A 17 11.54 -7.03 -14.49
N GLY A 18 11.20 -5.86 -13.93
CA GLY A 18 11.74 -4.58 -14.36
C GLY A 18 13.26 -4.64 -14.48
N LYS A 19 13.78 -4.33 -15.67
CA LYS A 19 15.21 -4.11 -15.84
C LYS A 19 15.61 -2.96 -14.92
N ILE A 20 16.49 -3.24 -13.95
CA ILE A 20 17.19 -2.19 -13.21
C ILE A 20 18.00 -1.43 -14.25
N VAL A 21 17.52 -0.27 -14.66
CA VAL A 21 18.29 0.65 -15.49
C VAL A 21 19.34 1.25 -14.57
N PRO A 22 20.65 1.00 -14.80
CA PRO A 22 21.68 1.65 -14.02
C PRO A 22 21.59 3.18 -14.25
N PRO A 23 21.84 3.99 -13.20
CA PRO A 23 21.82 5.44 -13.36
C PRO A 23 22.83 5.86 -14.44
N PRO A 24 22.58 6.99 -15.15
CA PRO A 24 23.53 7.57 -16.08
C PRO A 24 24.91 7.70 -15.41
N ALA A 25 25.97 7.28 -16.12
CA ALA A 25 27.33 7.24 -15.57
C ALA A 25 27.87 8.62 -15.13
N ASP A 26 27.23 9.70 -15.59
CA ASP A 26 27.67 11.07 -15.37
C ASP A 26 27.03 11.74 -14.13
N ASP A 27 26.03 11.11 -13.51
CA ASP A 27 25.36 11.66 -12.32
C ASP A 27 25.92 11.02 -11.03
N PRO A 28 26.63 11.78 -10.17
CA PRO A 28 27.23 11.21 -8.97
C PRO A 28 26.16 10.75 -7.98
N MET A 29 26.33 9.54 -7.47
CA MET A 29 25.48 9.00 -6.41
C MET A 29 25.71 9.73 -5.08
N ILE A 30 24.63 10.09 -4.39
CA ILE A 30 24.68 10.73 -3.08
C ILE A 30 24.43 9.69 -1.98
N ALA A 31 25.41 9.53 -1.09
CA ALA A 31 25.25 8.75 0.15
C ALA A 31 25.15 9.71 1.35
N ALA A 32 23.94 9.82 1.92
CA ALA A 32 23.72 10.65 3.10
C ALA A 32 23.97 9.85 4.39
N SER A 33 24.86 10.33 5.26
CA SER A 33 25.01 9.79 6.60
C SER A 33 23.80 10.17 7.46
N LEU A 34 23.21 9.17 8.13
CA LEU A 34 21.99 9.33 8.91
C LEU A 34 22.19 8.75 10.32
N PRO A 35 22.85 9.51 11.22
CA PRO A 35 22.99 9.15 12.64
C PRO A 35 21.65 8.89 13.33
N SER A 36 21.70 8.24 14.50
CA SER A 36 20.50 8.01 15.32
C SER A 36 19.72 9.31 15.57
N GLY A 37 18.40 9.26 15.40
CA GLY A 37 17.51 10.43 15.54
C GLY A 37 17.44 11.34 14.31
N SER A 38 18.16 11.04 13.23
CA SER A 38 18.09 11.82 11.98
C SER A 38 16.82 11.53 11.19
N ALA A 39 16.31 12.54 10.49
CA ALA A 39 15.22 12.43 9.52
C ALA A 39 15.64 13.07 8.19
N TYR A 40 15.12 12.55 7.09
CA TYR A 40 15.28 13.12 5.76
C TYR A 40 13.93 13.17 5.05
N TYR A 41 13.80 14.07 4.08
CA TYR A 41 12.54 14.33 3.39
C TYR A 41 12.75 14.22 1.88
N LEU A 42 11.88 13.44 1.24
CA LEU A 42 11.76 13.41 -0.22
C LEU A 42 10.56 14.30 -0.58
N LEU A 43 10.84 15.46 -1.16
CA LEU A 43 9.83 16.49 -1.41
C LEU A 43 9.31 16.42 -2.85
N ASP A 44 8.06 16.88 -3.03
CA ASP A 44 7.38 16.99 -4.33
C ASP A 44 7.49 15.70 -5.17
N ASP A 45 8.07 15.78 -6.37
CA ASP A 45 8.22 14.67 -7.31
C ASP A 45 9.59 13.97 -7.21
N PHE A 46 10.35 14.22 -6.14
CA PHE A 46 11.67 13.62 -5.96
C PHE A 46 11.61 12.09 -6.02
N ASN A 47 10.62 11.49 -5.35
CA ASN A 47 10.40 10.03 -5.36
C ASN A 47 10.02 9.48 -6.75
N HIS A 48 9.48 10.33 -7.64
CA HIS A 48 9.13 9.95 -9.01
C HIS A 48 10.34 9.97 -9.93
N HIS A 49 11.27 10.90 -9.70
CA HIS A 49 12.42 11.12 -10.57
C HIS A 49 13.69 10.43 -10.07
N HIS A 50 13.76 10.05 -8.78
CA HIS A 50 14.96 9.49 -8.17
C HIS A 50 14.68 8.13 -7.53
N GLN A 51 15.58 7.19 -7.77
CA GLN A 51 15.67 5.96 -7.00
C GLN A 51 16.42 6.25 -5.70
N HIS A 52 15.99 5.62 -4.61
CA HIS A 52 16.67 5.71 -3.31
C HIS A 52 16.73 4.32 -2.68
N ALA A 53 17.80 4.07 -1.93
CA ALA A 53 18.02 2.83 -1.22
C ALA A 53 18.57 3.12 0.17
N VAL A 54 18.33 2.20 1.11
CA VAL A 54 18.91 2.26 2.45
C VAL A 54 20.17 1.41 2.44
N LEU A 55 21.32 2.05 2.69
CA LEU A 55 22.59 1.35 2.86
C LEU A 55 22.68 0.82 4.30
N ALA A 56 22.81 -0.51 4.44
CA ALA A 56 23.06 -1.13 5.73
C ALA A 56 24.49 -0.81 6.19
N PRO A 57 24.73 -0.62 7.50
CA PRO A 57 26.09 -0.49 8.01
C PRO A 57 26.86 -1.79 7.73
N GLU A 58 28.09 -1.69 7.24
CA GLU A 58 28.95 -2.86 7.09
C GLU A 58 29.25 -3.46 8.48
N ASN A 59 28.98 -4.76 8.64
CA ASN A 59 29.38 -5.52 9.81
C ASN A 59 30.92 -5.62 9.84
N GLY A 60 31.59 -4.73 10.57
CA GLY A 60 32.94 -4.97 11.13
C GLY A 60 33.97 -5.68 10.25
N GLY A 61 34.07 -5.37 8.96
CA GLY A 61 35.13 -5.84 8.06
C GLY A 61 36.09 -4.69 7.77
N GLY A 62 37.35 -4.82 8.19
CA GLY A 62 38.32 -3.72 8.25
C GLY A 62 38.63 -3.05 6.91
N GLY A 63 38.77 -1.72 6.94
CA GLY A 63 39.26 -0.95 5.79
C GLY A 63 39.15 0.57 5.93
N GLY A 64 39.96 1.18 6.81
CA GLY A 64 40.50 2.53 6.59
C GLY A 64 39.63 3.77 6.85
N GLY A 65 39.92 4.46 7.95
CA GLY A 65 40.02 5.94 7.95
C GLY A 65 38.77 6.76 8.26
N GLY A 66 38.29 6.74 9.50
CA GLY A 66 37.33 7.72 10.02
C GLY A 66 37.30 7.73 11.55
N SER A 67 37.99 8.71 12.13
CA SER A 67 38.18 8.86 13.57
C SER A 67 36.88 9.21 14.32
N GLY A 68 36.63 8.54 15.45
CA GLY A 68 35.84 9.12 16.54
C GLY A 68 34.49 8.47 16.87
N GLY A 69 34.50 7.23 17.39
CA GLY A 69 33.32 6.65 18.03
C GLY A 69 33.52 5.19 18.47
N LYS A 70 34.07 4.99 19.67
CA LYS A 70 34.11 3.67 20.33
C LYS A 70 32.70 3.31 20.82
N GLY A 71 32.09 2.29 20.23
CA GLY A 71 31.01 1.53 20.87
C GLY A 71 29.88 1.11 19.92
N GLY A 72 29.79 -0.19 19.63
CA GLY A 72 28.59 -0.83 19.09
C GLY A 72 28.88 -1.76 17.92
N GLY A 73 29.01 -3.06 18.20
CA GLY A 73 28.94 -4.11 17.17
C GLY A 73 27.65 -4.01 16.37
N GLY A 74 27.69 -4.49 15.12
CA GLY A 74 26.63 -4.41 14.10
C GLY A 74 25.22 -4.38 14.68
N GLY A 75 24.70 -3.17 14.87
CA GLY A 75 23.38 -2.94 15.45
C GLY A 75 22.30 -3.04 14.39
N VAL A 76 21.18 -3.67 14.74
CA VAL A 76 19.97 -3.62 13.91
C VAL A 76 19.53 -2.17 13.78
N ARG A 77 19.52 -1.66 12.55
CA ARG A 77 19.02 -0.31 12.25
C ARG A 77 17.54 -0.38 11.92
N PHE A 78 16.72 0.35 12.68
CA PHE A 78 15.31 0.55 12.38
C PHE A 78 15.13 1.88 11.68
N SER A 79 14.35 1.91 10.60
CA SER A 79 13.85 3.16 10.00
C SER A 79 12.39 2.98 9.58
N SER A 80 11.59 4.02 9.73
CA SER A 80 10.21 4.06 9.25
C SER A 80 10.08 5.05 8.09
N THR A 81 9.34 4.64 7.06
CA THR A 81 8.94 5.53 5.98
C THR A 81 7.49 5.92 6.21
N HIS A 82 7.24 7.21 6.44
CA HIS A 82 5.89 7.74 6.55
C HIS A 82 5.47 8.35 5.21
N ARG A 83 4.39 7.80 4.63
CA ARG A 83 3.75 8.39 3.44
C ARG A 83 2.46 9.05 3.87
N LEU A 84 2.25 10.30 3.44
CA LEU A 84 0.94 10.94 3.60
C LEU A 84 -0.06 10.21 2.69
N LEU A 85 -1.16 9.76 3.30
CA LEU A 85 -2.26 9.15 2.56
C LEU A 85 -2.81 10.15 1.53
N ARG A 86 -3.16 9.67 0.34
CA ARG A 86 -3.87 10.51 -0.63
C ARG A 86 -5.25 10.85 -0.08
N TYR A 87 -5.71 12.08 -0.36
CA TYR A 87 -7.08 12.47 -0.04
C TYR A 87 -8.07 11.45 -0.64
N GLY A 88 -8.99 10.94 0.18
CA GLY A 88 -9.97 9.93 -0.24
C GLY A 88 -9.44 8.49 -0.31
N HIS A 89 -8.22 8.20 0.16
CA HIS A 89 -7.70 6.82 0.20
C HIS A 89 -7.47 6.35 1.65
N ASN A 90 -8.54 6.35 2.45
CA ASN A 90 -8.55 5.89 3.84
C ASN A 90 -9.77 5.01 4.13
N VAL A 91 -9.75 4.32 5.27
CA VAL A 91 -10.78 3.34 5.63
C VAL A 91 -12.18 3.99 5.74
N SER A 92 -12.27 5.22 6.24
CA SER A 92 -13.54 5.94 6.33
C SER A 92 -14.15 6.22 4.96
N HIS A 93 -13.32 6.57 3.96
CA HIS A 93 -13.80 6.84 2.62
C HIS A 93 -14.35 5.59 1.92
N ILE A 94 -13.67 4.44 2.05
CA ILE A 94 -14.18 3.19 1.45
C ILE A 94 -15.45 2.71 2.15
N LEU A 95 -15.57 2.89 3.47
CA LEU A 95 -16.77 2.56 4.23
C LEU A 95 -17.97 3.42 3.81
N GLU A 96 -17.78 4.74 3.62
CA GLU A 96 -18.85 5.62 3.13
C GLU A 96 -19.27 5.30 1.68
N ARG A 97 -18.31 4.92 0.81
CA ARG A 97 -18.63 4.41 -0.54
C ARG A 97 -19.49 3.14 -0.47
N ALA A 98 -19.12 2.18 0.37
CA ALA A 98 -19.87 0.94 0.58
C ALA A 98 -21.27 1.20 1.12
N LYS A 99 -21.39 2.05 2.14
CA LYS A 99 -22.67 2.49 2.70
C LYS A 99 -23.57 3.13 1.65
N SER A 100 -23.03 4.02 0.83
CA SER A 100 -23.77 4.68 -0.26
C SER A 100 -24.28 3.70 -1.32
N ALA A 101 -23.45 2.72 -1.71
CA ALA A 101 -23.83 1.66 -2.64
C ALA A 101 -24.95 0.78 -2.07
N ILE A 102 -24.79 0.34 -0.82
CA ILE A 102 -25.76 -0.50 -0.10
C ILE A 102 -27.11 0.23 0.07
N SER A 103 -27.08 1.53 0.36
CA SER A 103 -28.28 2.36 0.54
C SER A 103 -29.00 2.62 -0.79
N SER A 104 -28.30 2.53 -1.92
CA SER A 104 -28.85 2.71 -3.26
C SER A 104 -29.53 1.45 -3.83
N PHE A 105 -30.26 0.72 -2.99
CA PHE A 105 -30.76 -0.62 -3.34
C PHE A 105 -31.74 -0.67 -4.53
N HIS A 106 -32.42 0.44 -4.80
CA HIS A 106 -33.38 0.59 -5.90
C HIS A 106 -32.70 0.74 -7.26
N LYS A 107 -31.42 1.15 -7.30
CA LYS A 107 -30.68 1.31 -8.55
C LYS A 107 -30.33 -0.07 -9.09
N ARG A 108 -30.76 -0.36 -10.32
CA ARG A 108 -30.51 -1.63 -11.00
C ARG A 108 -29.93 -1.36 -12.37
N GLY A 109 -29.12 -2.31 -12.84
CA GLY A 109 -28.61 -2.32 -14.21
C GLY A 109 -27.13 -2.70 -14.29
N PRO A 110 -26.64 -3.09 -15.48
CA PRO A 110 -25.29 -3.64 -15.64
C PRO A 110 -24.17 -2.71 -15.16
N LYS A 111 -24.31 -1.39 -15.36
CA LYS A 111 -23.32 -0.40 -14.92
C LYS A 111 -23.23 -0.29 -13.39
N VAL A 112 -24.39 -0.29 -12.72
CA VAL A 112 -24.47 -0.24 -11.24
C VAL A 112 -23.86 -1.51 -10.67
N TRP A 113 -24.26 -2.67 -11.19
CA TRP A 113 -23.72 -3.94 -10.74
C TRP A 113 -22.20 -4.03 -10.96
N ARG A 114 -21.69 -3.63 -12.14
CA ARG A 114 -20.24 -3.57 -12.38
C ARG A 114 -19.52 -2.69 -11.36
N SER A 115 -20.07 -1.53 -11.03
CA SER A 115 -19.49 -0.65 -10.01
C SER A 115 -19.51 -1.29 -8.61
N GLU A 116 -20.58 -2.01 -8.26
CA GLU A 116 -20.66 -2.74 -6.98
C GLU A 116 -19.65 -3.89 -6.91
N GLN A 117 -19.41 -4.62 -8.01
CA GLN A 117 -18.39 -5.68 -8.06
C GLN A 117 -16.97 -5.14 -7.90
N LEU A 118 -16.66 -4.00 -8.52
CA LEU A 118 -15.37 -3.32 -8.35
C LEU A 118 -15.18 -2.90 -6.89
N LEU A 119 -16.23 -2.35 -6.26
CA LEU A 119 -16.21 -1.97 -4.85
C LEU A 119 -16.07 -3.18 -3.91
N LEU A 120 -16.76 -4.29 -4.21
CA LEU A 120 -16.64 -5.54 -3.47
C LEU A 120 -15.20 -6.08 -3.52
N THR A 121 -14.61 -6.07 -4.72
CA THR A 121 -13.22 -6.50 -4.93
C THR A 121 -12.23 -5.61 -4.17
N GLU A 122 -12.44 -4.30 -4.18
CA GLU A 122 -11.61 -3.33 -3.46
C GLU A 122 -11.69 -3.53 -1.95
N LEU A 123 -12.89 -3.63 -1.36
CA LEU A 123 -13.08 -3.94 0.06
C LEU A 123 -12.35 -5.22 0.47
N GLU A 124 -12.48 -6.27 -0.34
CA GLU A 124 -11.87 -7.56 -0.06
C GLU A 124 -10.35 -7.52 -0.18
N SER A 125 -9.85 -7.06 -1.32
CA SER A 125 -8.45 -7.26 -1.72
C SER A 125 -7.52 -6.19 -1.18
N GLU A 126 -7.98 -4.94 -1.10
CA GLU A 126 -7.16 -3.80 -0.69
C GLU A 126 -7.27 -3.50 0.81
N TRP A 127 -8.33 -3.97 1.47
CA TRP A 127 -8.57 -3.67 2.89
C TRP A 127 -8.58 -4.92 3.76
N ILE A 128 -9.57 -5.82 3.57
CA ILE A 128 -9.76 -6.97 4.46
C ILE A 128 -8.57 -7.92 4.35
N ARG A 129 -8.22 -8.38 3.15
CA ARG A 129 -7.10 -9.30 2.94
C ARG A 129 -5.75 -8.65 3.29
N GLN A 130 -5.54 -7.37 2.96
CA GLN A 130 -4.30 -6.66 3.34
C GLN A 130 -4.10 -6.57 4.86
N PHE A 131 -5.18 -6.46 5.63
CA PHE A 131 -5.08 -6.47 7.09
C PHE A 131 -4.61 -7.83 7.62
N TYR A 132 -5.21 -8.92 7.12
CA TYR A 132 -4.92 -10.27 7.63
C TYR A 132 -3.67 -10.92 7.04
N VAL A 133 -3.24 -10.57 5.83
CA VAL A 133 -2.04 -11.17 5.19
C VAL A 133 -0.75 -10.86 5.95
N GLN A 134 -0.74 -9.78 6.74
CA GLN A 134 0.39 -9.39 7.60
C GLN A 134 0.56 -10.30 8.83
N GLY A 135 -0.37 -11.23 9.06
CA GLY A 135 -0.27 -12.27 10.08
C GLY A 135 -0.89 -11.91 11.44
N GLN A 136 -0.90 -12.90 12.32
CA GLN A 136 -1.59 -12.84 13.62
C GLN A 136 -0.96 -11.81 14.56
N ASP A 137 0.37 -11.68 14.58
CA ASP A 137 1.06 -10.67 15.39
C ASP A 137 0.68 -9.23 15.01
N HIS A 138 0.53 -8.96 13.71
CA HIS A 138 0.09 -7.65 13.22
C HIS A 138 -1.33 -7.34 13.71
N ARG A 139 -2.23 -8.32 13.55
CA ARG A 139 -3.61 -8.23 14.03
C ARG A 139 -3.65 -7.93 15.52
N ASP A 140 -2.96 -8.73 16.35
CA ASP A 140 -3.05 -8.63 17.81
C ASP A 140 -2.52 -7.28 18.31
N LYS A 141 -1.49 -6.72 17.66
CA LYS A 141 -0.95 -5.40 17.99
C LYS A 141 -1.86 -4.25 17.58
N LEU A 142 -2.58 -4.38 16.47
CA LEU A 142 -3.38 -3.29 15.89
C LEU A 142 -4.88 -3.43 16.16
N TRP A 143 -5.34 -4.54 16.75
CA TRP A 143 -6.76 -4.82 16.93
C TRP A 143 -7.49 -3.69 17.67
N GLY A 144 -6.87 -3.10 18.70
CA GLY A 144 -7.50 -2.02 19.48
C GLY A 144 -7.92 -0.79 18.66
N CYS A 145 -7.28 -0.50 17.53
CA CYS A 145 -7.68 0.59 16.63
C CYS A 145 -8.30 0.12 15.30
N TRP A 146 -8.18 -1.16 14.96
CA TRP A 146 -8.70 -1.72 13.71
C TRP A 146 -9.92 -2.64 13.87
N GLU A 147 -10.28 -3.04 15.09
CA GLU A 147 -11.45 -3.90 15.35
C GLU A 147 -12.73 -3.31 14.74
N GLY A 148 -13.07 -2.07 15.09
CA GLY A 148 -14.26 -1.38 14.56
C GLY A 148 -14.24 -1.27 13.04
N PRO A 149 -13.19 -0.67 12.44
CA PRO A 149 -13.07 -0.57 10.99
C PRO A 149 -13.12 -1.91 10.24
N VAL A 150 -12.41 -2.94 10.71
CA VAL A 150 -12.40 -4.27 10.07
C VAL A 150 -13.75 -4.96 10.18
N THR A 151 -14.41 -4.84 11.34
CA THR A 151 -15.76 -5.37 11.54
C THR A 151 -16.75 -4.72 10.57
N GLU A 152 -16.68 -3.39 10.43
CA GLU A 152 -17.55 -2.68 9.49
C GLU A 152 -17.24 -3.05 8.03
N LEU A 153 -15.97 -3.17 7.66
CA LEU A 153 -15.57 -3.63 6.32
C LEU A 153 -16.18 -5.00 6.00
N LEU A 154 -16.09 -5.96 6.93
CA LEU A 154 -16.66 -7.31 6.77
C LEU A 154 -18.19 -7.27 6.65
N GLU A 155 -18.87 -6.48 7.48
CA GLU A 155 -20.33 -6.33 7.41
C GLU A 155 -20.77 -5.78 6.05
N ARG A 156 -20.10 -4.72 5.58
CA ARG A 156 -20.43 -4.08 4.29
C ARG A 156 -20.10 -4.99 3.12
N TRP A 157 -18.98 -5.70 3.16
CA TRP A 157 -18.61 -6.71 2.17
C TRP A 157 -19.68 -7.80 2.08
N GLY A 158 -20.11 -8.38 3.20
CA GLY A 158 -21.15 -9.42 3.21
C GLY A 158 -22.49 -8.96 2.64
N ARG A 159 -22.87 -7.69 2.88
CA ARG A 159 -24.09 -7.12 2.28
C ARG A 159 -23.99 -6.97 0.75
N LEU A 160 -22.83 -6.57 0.23
CA LEU A 160 -22.58 -6.45 -1.21
C LEU A 160 -22.46 -7.84 -1.87
N GLU A 161 -21.85 -8.81 -1.18
CA GLU A 161 -21.81 -10.21 -1.61
C GLU A 161 -23.23 -10.79 -1.71
N GLY A 162 -24.07 -10.61 -0.68
CA GLY A 162 -25.47 -11.05 -0.71
C GLY A 162 -26.27 -10.44 -1.87
N ARG A 163 -26.04 -9.15 -2.20
CA ARG A 163 -26.63 -8.53 -3.40
C ARG A 163 -26.16 -9.22 -4.69
N THR A 164 -24.89 -9.58 -4.76
CA THR A 164 -24.33 -10.33 -5.89
C THR A 164 -25.02 -11.67 -6.06
N GLY A 165 -25.23 -12.40 -4.96
CA GLY A 165 -26.00 -13.64 -4.93
C GLY A 165 -27.40 -13.48 -5.51
N HIS A 166 -28.17 -12.49 -5.03
CA HIS A 166 -29.51 -12.21 -5.56
C HIS A 166 -29.53 -11.91 -7.06
N VAL A 167 -28.55 -11.16 -7.57
CA VAL A 167 -28.45 -10.88 -9.01
C VAL A 167 -28.16 -12.17 -9.79
N MET A 168 -27.28 -13.03 -9.27
CA MET A 168 -27.01 -14.33 -9.91
C MET A 168 -28.26 -15.20 -9.97
N ASP A 169 -29.06 -15.25 -8.91
CA ASP A 169 -30.30 -16.03 -8.88
C ASP A 169 -31.33 -15.51 -9.90
N VAL A 170 -31.51 -14.19 -9.98
CA VAL A 170 -32.37 -13.57 -11.00
C VAL A 170 -31.92 -13.92 -12.41
N LEU A 171 -30.61 -13.84 -12.68
CA LEU A 171 -30.07 -14.17 -14.00
C LEU A 171 -30.24 -15.66 -14.34
N ARG A 172 -30.10 -16.55 -13.35
CA ARG A 172 -30.32 -17.99 -13.52
C ARG A 172 -31.78 -18.31 -13.80
N TRP A 173 -32.73 -17.61 -13.17
CA TRP A 173 -34.16 -17.80 -13.44
C TRP A 173 -34.63 -17.20 -14.77
N ALA A 174 -33.88 -16.26 -15.32
CA ALA A 174 -34.19 -15.63 -16.61
C ALA A 174 -33.58 -16.36 -17.83
N ALA A 175 -32.74 -17.37 -17.60
CA ALA A 175 -32.09 -18.21 -18.61
C ALA A 175 -32.88 -19.51 -18.84
#